data_AF-A1YGX3-F1
#
_entry.id   AF-A1YGX3-F1
#
_cell.length_a   1.000
_cell.length_b   1.000
_cell.length_c   1.000
_cell.angle_alpha   90.00
_cell.angle_beta   90.00
_cell.angle_gamma   90.00
#
_symmetry.space_group_name_H-M   'P 1'
#
loop_
_entity.id
_entity.type
_entity.pdbx_description
1 polymer ?
#
loop_
_entity_poly.entity_id
_entity_poly.type
_entity_poly.pdbx_seq_one_letter_code
_entity_poly.pdbx_strand_id
1 'polypeptide(L)'
;AAYPLTQMEMDDVYGYDYMNTYHPMYEKDGGIPAIAEVKFSLASNRGCFGGCSFCALTFHQGRIVQTRSHESIIEEAKRMTKDPEFKGYIHDVGGPTANFRHPACEKQMKYGVCQNKQCLFPKPCQNLNASHKDYVELLRKLRRIPGVKKVFVRSGIRFDYLLADHDDTFLRELCRYHISGQLRVAPEHISDNVLKYMGKPSNQVYETFIKKYEKINEQYGLKQYAVPYLMSSHPGSTLKDAVALAEYIRDIGYMPEQVQDFYPTPSTISTCMYYTGVDPRTMEPVYVARDPHEKAMQRALIQYRRPENYDLVKEALIKAGRKDLIGFEKHCLITPRKMDRNTSGYKDVHKKNPSGQATRNQNNKNSNHRKQDKSGKNSGSYKSGQDNRNSRTGKPAGQNDKKYQKQKTGKKKH
;
A
#
# COMPACT_ATOMS: atom_id res chain seq x y z
N ALA A 1 12.11 -11.51 29.15
CA ALA A 1 12.24 -11.27 27.68
C ALA A 1 13.67 -10.84 27.41
N ALA A 2 14.27 -11.32 26.32
CA ALA A 2 15.61 -10.88 25.93
C ALA A 2 15.60 -9.39 25.57
N TYR A 3 16.66 -8.67 25.92
CA TYR A 3 16.86 -7.31 25.43
C TYR A 3 17.09 -7.34 23.91
N PRO A 4 16.70 -6.28 23.19
CA PRO A 4 17.06 -6.13 21.79
C PRO A 4 18.59 -6.13 21.60
N LEU A 5 19.04 -6.42 20.38
CA LEU A 5 20.46 -6.38 20.03
C LEU A 5 21.06 -5.00 20.33
N THR A 6 22.28 -5.00 20.82
CA THR A 6 23.13 -3.81 20.91
C THR A 6 23.50 -3.32 19.51
N GLN A 7 24.04 -2.10 19.41
CA GLN A 7 24.54 -1.58 18.13
C GLN A 7 25.68 -2.44 17.57
N MET A 8 26.58 -2.92 18.43
CA MET A 8 27.67 -3.80 18.02
C MET A 8 27.14 -5.12 17.45
N GLU A 9 26.19 -5.77 18.14
CA GLU A 9 25.57 -6.99 17.63
C GLU A 9 24.77 -6.75 16.33
N MET A 10 24.13 -5.58 16.19
CA MET A 10 23.52 -5.18 14.92
C MET A 10 24.58 -5.06 13.82
N ASP A 11 25.68 -4.39 14.09
CA ASP A 11 26.77 -4.22 13.13
C ASP A 11 27.40 -5.56 12.74
N ASP A 12 27.60 -6.47 13.69
CA ASP A 12 28.08 -7.84 13.45
C ASP A 12 27.12 -8.62 12.55
N VAL A 13 25.81 -8.58 12.87
CA VAL A 13 24.78 -9.25 12.08
C VAL A 13 24.77 -8.76 10.64
N TYR A 14 24.90 -7.46 10.37
CA TYR A 14 24.95 -6.94 9.00
C TYR A 14 26.36 -6.93 8.40
N GLY A 15 27.38 -7.29 9.18
CA GLY A 15 28.79 -7.32 8.80
C GLY A 15 29.24 -8.64 8.20
N TYR A 16 28.46 -9.73 8.36
CA TYR A 16 28.77 -11.01 7.74
C TYR A 16 28.83 -10.94 6.20
N ASP A 17 29.61 -11.84 5.62
CA ASP A 17 29.80 -11.98 4.17
C ASP A 17 28.59 -12.64 3.49
N TYR A 18 27.44 -11.98 3.56
CA TYR A 18 26.26 -12.42 2.85
C TYR A 18 26.47 -12.33 1.33
N MET A 19 25.82 -13.22 0.60
CA MET A 19 25.75 -13.16 -0.86
C MET A 19 25.04 -11.88 -1.36
N ASN A 20 24.29 -11.19 -0.48
CA ASN A 20 23.52 -9.98 -0.80
C ASN A 20 22.53 -10.13 -1.97
N THR A 21 22.11 -11.37 -2.24
CA THR A 21 21.08 -11.75 -3.21
C THR A 21 20.46 -13.09 -2.83
N TYR A 22 19.56 -13.61 -3.66
CA TYR A 22 18.94 -14.92 -3.47
C TYR A 22 19.94 -16.08 -3.67
N HIS A 23 19.66 -17.22 -3.05
CA HIS A 23 20.48 -18.43 -3.20
C HIS A 23 20.43 -18.98 -4.65
N PRO A 24 21.54 -19.47 -5.24
CA PRO A 24 21.59 -19.93 -6.64
C PRO A 24 20.56 -20.99 -7.03
N MET A 25 20.03 -21.74 -6.05
CA MET A 25 18.97 -22.73 -6.29
C MET A 25 17.71 -22.15 -6.96
N TYR A 26 17.47 -20.85 -6.84
CA TYR A 26 16.33 -20.16 -7.43
C TYR A 26 16.57 -19.72 -8.88
N GLU A 27 17.79 -19.86 -9.43
CA GLU A 27 18.10 -19.43 -10.80
C GLU A 27 17.27 -20.17 -11.84
N LYS A 28 17.05 -21.48 -11.65
CA LYS A 28 16.19 -22.29 -12.52
C LYS A 28 14.73 -21.81 -12.57
N ASP A 29 14.29 -21.14 -11.52
CA ASP A 29 12.93 -20.60 -11.37
C ASP A 29 12.85 -19.12 -11.78
N GLY A 30 13.94 -18.55 -12.33
CA GLY A 30 14.03 -17.15 -12.76
C GLY A 30 14.46 -16.18 -11.67
N GLY A 31 14.96 -16.67 -10.54
CA GLY A 31 15.39 -15.87 -9.39
C GLY A 31 14.24 -15.43 -8.47
N ILE A 32 14.53 -14.49 -7.57
CA ILE A 32 13.53 -13.90 -6.66
C ILE A 32 13.27 -12.45 -7.07
N PRO A 33 12.10 -12.13 -7.68
CA PRO A 33 11.80 -10.78 -8.16
C PRO A 33 11.90 -9.69 -7.09
N ALA A 34 11.60 -10.02 -5.82
CA ALA A 34 11.68 -9.08 -4.71
C ALA A 34 13.09 -8.53 -4.47
N ILE A 35 14.16 -9.25 -4.87
CA ILE A 35 15.54 -8.75 -4.77
C ILE A 35 15.72 -7.48 -5.58
N ALA A 36 15.09 -7.35 -6.75
CA ALA A 36 15.23 -6.16 -7.59
C ALA A 36 14.73 -4.88 -6.88
N GLU A 37 13.69 -4.99 -6.05
CA GLU A 37 13.12 -3.85 -5.30
C GLU A 37 14.02 -3.44 -4.12
N VAL A 38 14.68 -4.39 -3.46
CA VAL A 38 15.50 -4.12 -2.26
C VAL A 38 16.99 -3.99 -2.55
N LYS A 39 17.47 -4.38 -3.74
CA LYS A 39 18.88 -4.26 -4.12
C LYS A 39 19.33 -2.81 -3.98
N PHE A 40 20.56 -2.62 -3.46
CA PHE A 40 21.14 -1.31 -3.14
C PHE A 40 20.35 -0.48 -2.11
N SER A 41 19.63 -1.15 -1.21
CA SER A 41 19.00 -0.52 -0.03
C SER A 41 19.76 -0.86 1.24
N LEU A 42 19.83 0.09 2.17
CA LEU A 42 20.55 -0.05 3.43
C LEU A 42 19.56 -0.09 4.59
N ALA A 43 19.51 -1.23 5.28
CA ALA A 43 18.79 -1.33 6.54
C ALA A 43 19.56 -0.56 7.62
N SER A 44 18.97 0.49 8.20
CA SER A 44 19.59 1.37 9.20
C SER A 44 19.15 1.04 10.63
N ASN A 45 17.97 0.43 10.81
CA ASN A 45 17.41 0.15 12.12
C ASN A 45 16.45 -1.06 12.12
N ARG A 46 16.19 -1.61 13.32
CA ARG A 46 15.14 -2.59 13.63
C ARG A 46 14.31 -2.12 14.81
N GLY A 47 13.08 -2.59 14.91
CA GLY A 47 12.15 -2.20 15.96
C GLY A 47 11.34 -0.95 15.61
N CYS A 48 10.27 -0.70 16.35
CA CYS A 48 9.38 0.43 16.11
C CYS A 48 8.64 0.82 17.39
N PHE A 49 8.85 2.03 17.88
CA PHE A 49 8.06 2.58 19.00
C PHE A 49 6.74 3.22 18.55
N GLY A 50 6.41 3.07 17.26
CA GLY A 50 5.26 3.70 16.64
C GLY A 50 3.90 3.20 17.15
N GLY A 51 3.82 1.97 17.66
CA GLY A 51 2.68 1.49 18.44
C GLY A 51 1.38 1.21 17.69
N CYS A 52 1.39 1.10 16.35
CA CYS A 52 0.18 0.90 15.57
C CYS A 52 -0.50 -0.44 15.94
N SER A 53 -1.79 -0.39 16.31
CA SER A 53 -2.54 -1.52 16.86
C SER A 53 -2.69 -2.72 15.92
N PHE A 54 -2.54 -2.51 14.62
CA PHE A 54 -2.64 -3.53 13.57
C PHE A 54 -1.27 -4.09 13.14
N CYS A 55 -0.17 -3.49 13.60
CA CYS A 55 1.17 -3.81 13.14
C CYS A 55 1.86 -4.79 14.08
N ALA A 56 2.38 -5.89 13.55
CA ALA A 56 3.08 -6.90 14.34
C ALA A 56 4.55 -6.56 14.62
N LEU A 57 5.09 -5.44 14.11
CA LEU A 57 6.50 -5.03 14.29
C LEU A 57 6.96 -5.06 15.74
N THR A 58 6.11 -4.59 16.65
CA THR A 58 6.44 -4.54 18.07
C THR A 58 6.60 -5.91 18.72
N PHE A 59 6.00 -6.96 18.13
CA PHE A 59 6.08 -8.33 18.64
C PHE A 59 7.32 -9.07 18.13
N HIS A 60 7.73 -8.84 16.88
CA HIS A 60 8.86 -9.57 16.29
C HIS A 60 10.18 -8.79 16.29
N GLN A 61 10.17 -7.46 16.31
CA GLN A 61 11.40 -6.64 16.40
C GLN A 61 11.49 -5.82 17.70
N GLY A 62 10.44 -5.82 18.51
CA GLY A 62 10.39 -5.05 19.75
C GLY A 62 10.04 -3.57 19.56
N ARG A 63 9.79 -2.89 20.68
CA ARG A 63 9.46 -1.45 20.74
C ARG A 63 10.67 -0.55 21.01
N ILE A 64 11.81 -1.14 21.34
CA ILE A 64 13.08 -0.41 21.48
C ILE A 64 13.76 -0.48 20.12
N VAL A 65 13.98 0.69 19.51
CA VAL A 65 14.65 0.78 18.23
C VAL A 65 16.13 0.45 18.40
N GLN A 66 16.60 -0.52 17.62
CA GLN A 66 18.01 -0.88 17.48
C GLN A 66 18.55 -0.23 16.23
N THR A 67 19.76 0.29 16.30
CA THR A 67 20.40 0.96 15.17
C THR A 67 21.75 0.35 14.85
N ARG A 68 22.08 0.32 13.56
CA ARG A 68 23.45 0.14 13.12
C ARG A 68 24.23 1.44 13.28
N SER A 69 25.54 1.33 13.46
CA SER A 69 26.46 2.47 13.43
C SER A 69 26.51 3.09 12.03
N HIS A 70 27.03 4.33 11.96
CA HIS A 70 27.23 4.97 10.66
C HIS A 70 28.30 4.22 9.87
N GLU A 71 29.34 3.73 10.55
CA GLU A 71 30.47 3.00 9.99
C GLU A 71 30.00 1.71 9.31
N SER A 72 29.18 0.90 9.98
CA SER A 72 28.62 -0.33 9.39
C SER A 72 27.84 -0.06 8.09
N ILE A 73 26.97 0.96 8.11
CA ILE A 73 26.13 1.32 6.96
C ILE A 73 27.00 1.89 5.82
N ILE A 74 28.00 2.71 6.14
CA ILE A 74 28.92 3.31 5.17
C ILE A 74 29.79 2.24 4.51
N GLU A 75 30.31 1.27 5.25
CA GLU A 75 31.11 0.18 4.68
C GLU A 75 30.28 -0.71 3.75
N GLU A 76 29.02 -0.99 4.09
CA GLU A 76 28.11 -1.69 3.17
C GLU A 76 27.85 -0.87 1.91
N ALA A 77 27.61 0.44 2.04
CA ALA A 77 27.44 1.33 0.90
C ALA A 77 28.68 1.37 -0.02
N LYS A 78 29.89 1.38 0.55
CA LYS A 78 31.15 1.30 -0.20
C LYS A 78 31.32 -0.04 -0.91
N ARG A 79 30.80 -1.15 -0.36
CA ARG A 79 30.78 -2.44 -1.05
C ARG A 79 29.81 -2.41 -2.25
N MET A 80 28.64 -1.81 -2.07
CA MET A 80 27.66 -1.64 -3.16
C MET A 80 28.27 -0.89 -4.36
N THR A 81 29.15 0.09 -4.14
CA THR A 81 29.76 0.84 -5.26
C THR A 81 30.70 0.01 -6.13
N LYS A 82 31.11 -1.18 -5.69
CA LYS A 82 31.95 -2.12 -6.43
C LYS A 82 31.12 -3.09 -7.29
N ASP A 83 29.80 -3.15 -7.08
CA ASP A 83 28.89 -3.99 -7.86
C ASP A 83 28.73 -3.42 -9.28
N PRO A 84 28.93 -4.21 -10.35
CA PRO A 84 28.80 -3.76 -11.75
C PRO A 84 27.42 -3.17 -12.11
N GLU A 85 26.37 -3.61 -11.40
CA GLU A 85 25.01 -3.12 -11.60
C GLU A 85 24.75 -1.82 -10.85
N PHE A 86 25.62 -1.40 -9.93
CA PHE A 86 25.44 -0.17 -9.18
C PHE A 86 25.59 1.06 -10.07
N LYS A 87 24.52 1.85 -10.22
CA LYS A 87 24.49 3.04 -11.08
C LYS A 87 24.71 4.36 -10.34
N GLY A 88 25.06 4.28 -9.06
CA GLY A 88 25.24 5.43 -8.17
C GLY A 88 24.00 5.80 -7.36
N TYR A 89 23.01 4.91 -7.25
CA TYR A 89 21.77 5.19 -6.52
C TYR A 89 21.64 4.22 -5.36
N ILE A 90 21.64 4.76 -4.14
CA ILE A 90 21.18 4.01 -2.97
C ILE A 90 19.66 4.15 -2.94
N HIS A 91 18.96 3.04 -3.09
CA HIS A 91 17.52 3.01 -3.31
C HIS A 91 16.71 3.33 -2.05
N ASP A 92 17.22 2.97 -0.88
CA ASP A 92 16.61 3.30 0.39
C ASP A 92 17.65 3.28 1.51
N VAL A 93 17.44 4.10 2.54
CA VAL A 93 18.21 4.07 3.79
C VAL A 93 17.20 4.14 4.92
N GLY A 94 16.86 3.01 5.52
CA GLY A 94 15.71 2.98 6.41
C GLY A 94 15.53 1.66 7.14
N GLY A 95 14.34 1.46 7.64
CA GLY A 95 13.96 0.26 8.37
C GLY A 95 12.44 0.20 8.42
N PRO A 96 11.85 -0.45 9.42
CA PRO A 96 10.39 -0.46 9.57
C PRO A 96 9.77 0.94 9.63
N THR A 97 10.54 1.93 10.09
CA THR A 97 10.23 3.36 9.96
C THR A 97 11.54 4.08 9.67
N ALA A 98 11.62 4.78 8.54
CA ALA A 98 12.90 5.30 8.04
C ALA A 98 13.54 6.31 8.99
N ASN A 99 12.72 7.19 9.56
CA ASN A 99 13.17 8.30 10.39
C ASN A 99 13.35 7.93 11.88
N PHE A 100 13.45 6.65 12.24
CA PHE A 100 13.81 6.23 13.59
C PHE A 100 15.29 5.85 13.67
N ARG A 101 16.02 6.55 14.53
CA ARG A 101 17.48 6.36 14.68
C ARG A 101 17.99 6.25 16.12
N HIS A 102 17.09 6.13 17.07
CA HIS A 102 17.42 5.83 18.46
C HIS A 102 16.17 5.31 19.19
N PRO A 103 16.33 4.74 20.40
CA PRO A 103 15.21 4.46 21.28
C PRO A 103 14.31 5.69 21.46
N ALA A 104 13.03 5.45 21.79
CA ALA A 104 12.05 6.52 21.96
C ALA A 104 12.46 7.51 23.06
N CYS A 105 13.10 7.01 24.13
CA CYS A 105 13.63 7.83 25.21
C CYS A 105 14.75 7.10 25.96
N GLU A 106 15.61 7.84 26.65
CA GLU A 106 16.75 7.29 27.41
C GLU A 106 16.32 6.28 28.48
N LYS A 107 15.13 6.46 29.07
CA LYS A 107 14.56 5.57 30.08
C LYS A 107 14.37 4.13 29.58
N GLN A 108 14.22 3.92 28.27
CA GLN A 108 14.09 2.58 27.70
C GLN A 108 15.33 1.71 27.91
N MET A 109 16.52 2.32 28.01
CA MET A 109 17.76 1.58 28.21
C MET A 109 17.92 1.09 29.66
N LYS A 110 17.28 1.76 30.62
CA LYS A 110 17.37 1.42 32.06
C LYS A 110 16.19 0.57 32.54
N TYR A 111 14.97 0.90 32.08
CA TYR A 111 13.73 0.32 32.62
C TYR A 111 12.94 -0.49 31.58
N GLY A 112 13.41 -0.54 30.34
CA GLY A 112 12.66 -1.12 29.23
C GLY A 112 11.47 -0.27 28.79
N VAL A 113 10.52 -0.90 28.10
CA VAL A 113 9.38 -0.21 27.46
C VAL A 113 8.24 0.01 28.45
N CYS A 114 7.53 1.14 28.32
CA CYS A 114 6.32 1.36 29.11
C CYS A 114 5.26 0.32 28.75
N GLN A 115 4.76 -0.44 29.73
CA GLN A 115 3.77 -1.50 29.50
C GLN A 115 2.43 -0.93 28.99
N ASN A 116 1.91 0.12 29.65
CA ASN A 116 0.56 0.64 29.42
C ASN A 116 0.53 2.00 28.69
N LYS A 117 1.64 2.43 28.08
CA LYS A 117 1.75 3.71 27.36
C LYS A 117 2.34 3.51 25.98
N GLN A 118 1.84 4.25 25.00
CA GLN A 118 2.40 4.34 23.66
C GLN A 118 3.22 5.64 23.53
N CYS A 119 4.27 5.61 22.70
CA CYS A 119 5.20 6.73 22.61
C CYS A 119 4.67 7.90 21.77
N LEU A 120 3.84 7.61 20.77
CA LEU A 120 3.32 8.61 19.81
C LEU A 120 1.81 8.84 19.90
N PHE A 121 1.07 7.95 20.57
CA PHE A 121 -0.39 7.99 20.64
C PHE A 121 -0.87 8.10 22.10
N PRO A 122 -1.91 8.90 22.40
CA PRO A 122 -2.68 9.76 21.48
C PRO A 122 -1.94 11.04 21.05
N LYS A 123 -0.91 11.44 21.79
CA LYS A 123 0.01 12.51 21.44
C LYS A 123 1.44 12.03 21.74
N PRO A 124 2.47 12.60 21.10
CA PRO A 124 3.86 12.34 21.45
C PRO A 124 4.13 12.48 22.95
N CYS A 125 4.82 11.49 23.53
CA CYS A 125 5.21 11.50 24.94
C CYS A 125 6.18 12.64 25.21
N GLN A 126 6.07 13.30 26.38
CA GLN A 126 6.98 14.38 26.78
C GLN A 126 8.45 13.94 26.94
N ASN A 127 8.70 12.64 27.16
CA ASN A 127 10.05 12.11 27.26
C ASN A 127 10.60 11.64 25.90
N LEU A 128 9.81 11.76 24.82
CA LEU A 128 10.21 11.32 23.49
C LEU A 128 11.40 12.16 23.02
N ASN A 129 12.50 11.50 22.67
CA ASN A 129 13.52 12.13 21.85
C ASN A 129 13.00 12.14 20.41
N ALA A 130 12.77 13.33 19.85
CA ALA A 130 12.27 13.50 18.48
C ALA A 130 13.36 13.90 17.49
N SER A 131 14.63 13.94 17.90
CA SER A 131 15.69 14.53 17.08
C SER A 131 16.05 13.68 15.86
N HIS A 132 16.10 14.31 14.70
CA HIS A 132 16.53 13.67 13.45
C HIS A 132 18.00 13.91 13.09
N LYS A 133 18.79 14.50 14.00
CA LYS A 133 20.18 14.92 13.72
C LYS A 133 21.08 13.76 13.26
N ASP A 134 21.02 12.62 13.96
CA ASP A 134 21.77 11.41 13.60
C ASP A 134 21.45 10.95 12.16
N TYR A 135 20.17 10.92 11.81
CA TYR A 135 19.74 10.48 10.49
C TYR A 135 20.19 11.43 9.38
N VAL A 136 20.09 12.74 9.60
CA VAL A 136 20.59 13.75 8.66
C VAL A 136 22.09 13.59 8.45
N GLU A 137 22.86 13.38 9.52
CA GLU A 137 24.29 13.16 9.43
C GLU A 137 24.62 11.92 8.62
N LEU A 138 23.95 10.79 8.88
CA LEU A 138 24.12 9.56 8.12
C LEU A 138 23.87 9.77 6.62
N LEU A 139 22.73 10.37 6.27
CA LEU A 139 22.33 10.63 4.89
C LEU A 139 23.35 11.52 4.16
N ARG A 140 23.89 12.53 4.85
CA ARG A 140 24.96 13.39 4.32
C ARG A 140 26.28 12.64 4.14
N LYS A 141 26.66 11.77 5.08
CA LYS A 141 27.86 10.92 4.95
C LYS A 141 27.74 9.99 3.73
N LEU A 142 26.60 9.32 3.57
CA LEU A 142 26.34 8.41 2.45
C LEU A 142 26.42 9.11 1.08
N ARG A 143 25.89 10.34 0.99
CA ARG A 143 25.98 11.14 -0.25
C ARG A 143 27.40 11.53 -0.65
N ARG A 144 28.35 11.53 0.27
CA ARG A 144 29.76 11.91 0.00
C ARG A 144 30.61 10.71 -0.42
N ILE A 145 30.08 9.50 -0.42
CA ILE A 145 30.81 8.29 -0.82
C ILE A 145 31.11 8.36 -2.33
N PRO A 146 32.38 8.18 -2.76
CA PRO A 146 32.73 8.12 -4.18
C PRO A 146 31.93 7.04 -4.92
N GLY A 147 31.36 7.40 -6.07
CA GLY A 147 30.49 6.54 -6.86
C GLY A 147 29.00 6.68 -6.53
N VAL A 148 28.63 7.25 -5.38
CA VAL A 148 27.22 7.56 -5.04
C VAL A 148 26.82 8.91 -5.65
N LYS A 149 25.74 8.90 -6.43
CA LYS A 149 25.12 10.08 -7.05
C LYS A 149 23.93 10.59 -6.24
N LYS A 150 23.08 9.68 -5.75
CA LYS A 150 21.91 10.01 -4.92
C LYS A 150 21.65 8.92 -3.88
N VAL A 151 21.07 9.36 -2.77
CA VAL A 151 20.63 8.51 -1.67
C VAL A 151 19.15 8.78 -1.47
N PHE A 152 18.30 7.78 -1.62
CA PHE A 152 16.86 7.95 -1.46
C PHE A 152 16.37 7.43 -0.12
N VAL A 153 15.22 7.96 0.31
CA VAL A 153 14.43 7.42 1.43
C VAL A 153 13.07 7.03 0.85
N ARG A 154 12.91 5.73 0.57
CA ARG A 154 11.69 5.11 0.05
C ARG A 154 10.89 4.39 1.13
N SER A 155 11.52 4.05 2.26
CA SER A 155 10.80 3.57 3.44
C SER A 155 9.87 4.64 4.00
N GLY A 156 8.74 4.21 4.57
CA GLY A 156 7.75 5.12 5.14
C GLY A 156 8.31 5.90 6.34
N ILE A 157 7.97 7.18 6.41
CA ILE A 157 8.27 8.02 7.58
C ILE A 157 7.05 8.16 8.49
N ARG A 158 7.32 8.38 9.78
CA ARG A 158 6.30 8.80 10.75
C ARG A 158 6.23 10.32 10.78
N PHE A 159 5.18 10.88 10.18
CA PHE A 159 4.97 12.32 10.08
C PHE A 159 4.70 12.99 11.43
N ASP A 160 4.06 12.29 12.36
CA ASP A 160 3.81 12.76 13.72
C ASP A 160 5.07 12.81 14.57
N TYR A 161 5.98 11.85 14.38
CA TYR A 161 7.33 11.91 14.94
C TYR A 161 8.14 13.06 14.34
N LEU A 162 8.06 13.24 13.02
CA LEU A 162 8.71 14.34 12.32
C LEU A 162 8.24 15.71 12.82
N LEU A 163 6.93 15.87 13.02
CA LEU A 163 6.35 17.12 13.56
C LEU A 163 6.66 17.34 15.04
N ALA A 164 7.05 16.31 15.79
CA ALA A 164 7.50 16.44 17.17
C ALA A 164 8.93 16.99 17.26
N ASP A 165 9.71 16.96 16.18
CA ASP A 165 11.00 17.65 16.11
C ASP A 165 10.78 19.15 15.86
N HIS A 166 11.38 19.98 16.71
CA HIS A 166 11.34 21.44 16.54
C HIS A 166 12.29 21.91 15.42
N ASP A 167 13.23 21.08 14.99
CA ASP A 167 14.20 21.37 13.95
C ASP A 167 13.74 20.86 12.57
N ASP A 168 13.47 21.79 11.65
CA ASP A 168 13.05 21.50 10.28
C ASP A 168 14.17 20.97 9.38
N THR A 169 15.41 20.88 9.88
CA THR A 169 16.58 20.46 9.11
C THR A 169 16.35 19.13 8.40
N PHE A 170 15.74 18.15 9.07
CA PHE A 170 15.48 16.86 8.45
C PHE A 170 14.47 16.94 7.30
N LEU A 171 13.33 17.61 7.49
CA LEU A 171 12.33 17.74 6.43
C LEU A 171 12.90 18.51 5.23
N ARG A 172 13.71 19.55 5.48
CA ARG A 172 14.41 20.29 4.43
C ARG A 172 15.43 19.44 3.69
N GLU A 173 16.24 18.65 4.39
CA GLU A 173 17.21 17.72 3.80
C GLU A 173 16.49 16.65 2.97
N LEU A 174 15.42 16.07 3.51
CA LEU A 174 14.59 15.04 2.87
C LEU A 174 14.02 15.53 1.53
N CYS A 175 13.33 16.67 1.53
CA CYS A 175 12.77 17.28 0.31
C CYS A 175 13.87 17.60 -0.70
N ARG A 176 14.96 18.22 -0.26
CA ARG A 176 15.99 18.73 -1.17
C ARG A 176 16.79 17.62 -1.85
N TYR A 177 16.99 16.48 -1.19
CA TYR A 177 18.00 15.52 -1.64
C TYR A 177 17.55 14.05 -1.70
N HIS A 178 16.54 13.66 -0.94
CA HIS A 178 16.29 12.24 -0.64
C HIS A 178 14.95 11.70 -1.15
N ILE A 179 14.11 12.54 -1.75
CA ILE A 179 12.84 12.14 -2.38
C ILE A 179 13.00 12.06 -3.91
N SER A 180 12.62 10.94 -4.51
CA SER A 180 12.67 10.70 -5.97
C SER A 180 11.42 11.15 -6.72
N GLY A 181 10.60 12.00 -6.10
CA GLY A 181 9.32 12.52 -6.62
C GLY A 181 8.11 12.17 -5.77
N GLN A 182 8.12 11.01 -5.10
CA GLN A 182 7.03 10.57 -4.23
C GLN A 182 7.55 10.34 -2.81
N LEU A 183 6.91 10.98 -1.84
CA LEU A 183 7.15 10.73 -0.42
C LEU A 183 6.10 9.77 0.12
N ARG A 184 6.55 8.62 0.58
CA ARG A 184 5.73 7.57 1.18
C ARG A 184 5.40 7.92 2.63
N VAL A 185 4.11 8.17 2.90
CA VAL A 185 3.58 8.48 4.23
C VAL A 185 2.41 7.57 4.56
N ALA A 186 2.29 7.17 5.82
CA ALA A 186 1.31 6.17 6.25
C ALA A 186 0.32 6.74 7.28
N PRO A 187 -0.65 7.57 6.86
CA PRO A 187 -1.77 7.95 7.71
C PRO A 187 -2.70 6.76 7.99
N GLU A 188 -2.74 5.76 7.10
CA GLU A 188 -3.61 4.55 7.12
C GLU A 188 -5.11 4.83 6.97
N HIS A 189 -5.61 5.93 7.53
CA HIS A 189 -6.98 6.39 7.40
C HIS A 189 -7.06 7.91 7.60
N ILE A 190 -8.22 8.51 7.35
CA ILE A 190 -8.49 9.93 7.61
C ILE A 190 -9.56 10.16 8.68
N SER A 191 -10.17 9.09 9.19
CA SER A 191 -11.27 9.20 10.14
C SER A 191 -10.71 9.04 11.54
N ASP A 192 -10.88 10.06 12.38
CA ASP A 192 -10.38 10.03 13.76
C ASP A 192 -11.01 8.89 14.58
N ASN A 193 -12.25 8.49 14.24
CA ASN A 193 -12.89 7.31 14.81
C ASN A 193 -12.05 6.05 14.56
N VAL A 194 -11.61 5.83 13.32
CA VAL A 194 -10.80 4.67 12.93
C VAL A 194 -9.36 4.79 13.44
N LEU A 195 -8.75 5.98 13.30
CA LEU A 195 -7.37 6.26 13.71
C LEU A 195 -7.15 6.00 15.20
N LYS A 196 -8.14 6.29 16.05
CA LYS A 196 -8.14 5.95 17.48
C LYS A 196 -7.94 4.45 17.73
N TYR A 197 -8.65 3.58 17.00
CA TYR A 197 -8.51 2.13 17.14
C TYR A 197 -7.19 1.63 16.52
N MET A 198 -6.71 2.28 15.45
CA MET A 198 -5.40 2.01 14.85
C MET A 198 -4.21 2.42 15.74
N GLY A 199 -4.42 3.27 16.74
CA GLY A 199 -3.31 3.84 17.53
C GLY A 199 -2.49 4.86 16.73
N LYS A 200 -3.16 5.61 15.87
CA LYS A 200 -2.58 6.66 15.00
C LYS A 200 -3.07 8.04 15.47
N PRO A 201 -2.27 9.11 15.25
CA PRO A 201 -2.70 10.47 15.56
C PRO A 201 -3.93 10.87 14.74
N SER A 202 -4.63 11.93 15.14
CA SER A 202 -5.76 12.46 14.36
C SER A 202 -5.33 12.94 12.97
N ASN A 203 -6.28 13.00 12.04
CA ASN A 203 -6.04 13.45 10.67
C ASN A 203 -5.48 14.89 10.61
N GLN A 204 -5.82 15.74 11.59
CA GLN A 204 -5.27 17.09 11.70
C GLN A 204 -3.73 17.12 11.74
N VAL A 205 -3.10 16.12 12.35
CA VAL A 205 -1.63 16.02 12.42
C VAL A 205 -1.07 15.73 11.03
N TYR A 206 -1.75 14.87 10.26
CA TYR A 206 -1.37 14.57 8.88
C TYR A 206 -1.54 15.79 7.97
N GLU A 207 -2.66 16.52 8.05
CA GLU A 207 -2.86 17.75 7.28
C GLU A 207 -1.80 18.82 7.62
N THR A 208 -1.44 18.95 8.89
CA THR A 208 -0.39 19.88 9.33
C THR A 208 0.95 19.52 8.69
N PHE A 209 1.27 18.23 8.62
CA PHE A 209 2.47 17.74 7.94
C PHE A 209 2.43 18.05 6.44
N ILE A 210 1.33 17.75 5.76
CA ILE A 210 1.18 18.00 4.32
C ILE A 210 1.36 19.48 3.99
N LYS A 211 0.71 20.39 4.72
CA LYS A 211 0.89 21.85 4.54
C LYS A 211 2.35 22.28 4.71
N LYS A 212 3.05 21.72 5.71
CA LYS A 212 4.49 22.02 5.94
C LYS A 212 5.36 21.47 4.80
N TYR A 213 5.07 20.25 4.34
CA TYR A 213 5.76 19.59 3.24
C TYR A 213 5.59 20.35 1.92
N GLU A 214 4.37 20.74 1.57
CA GLU A 214 4.05 21.53 0.37
C GLU A 214 4.78 22.87 0.38
N LYS A 215 4.71 23.61 1.49
CA LYS A 215 5.42 24.88 1.66
C LYS A 215 6.93 24.76 1.43
N ILE A 216 7.57 23.70 1.92
CA ILE A 216 9.01 23.47 1.71
C ILE A 216 9.31 23.09 0.24
N ASN A 217 8.44 22.31 -0.40
CA ASN A 217 8.59 21.99 -1.82
C ASN A 217 8.47 23.24 -2.69
N GLU A 218 7.50 24.10 -2.43
CA GLU A 218 7.32 25.40 -3.11
C GLU A 218 8.57 26.27 -2.95
N GLN A 219 9.13 26.37 -1.74
CA GLN A 219 10.37 27.12 -1.47
C GLN A 219 11.55 26.65 -2.32
N TYR A 220 11.61 25.36 -2.64
CA TYR A 220 12.69 24.78 -3.46
C TYR A 220 12.30 24.58 -4.93
N GLY A 221 11.09 24.97 -5.34
CA GLY A 221 10.59 24.75 -6.71
C GLY A 221 10.47 23.27 -7.09
N LEU A 222 10.26 22.39 -6.11
CA LEU A 222 10.21 20.94 -6.29
C LEU A 222 8.78 20.47 -6.55
N LYS A 223 8.62 19.57 -7.52
CA LYS A 223 7.34 18.88 -7.80
C LYS A 223 7.38 17.49 -7.19
N GLN A 224 7.12 17.41 -5.90
CA GLN A 224 7.06 16.15 -5.16
C GLN A 224 5.68 15.96 -4.53
N TYR A 225 5.25 14.72 -4.41
CA TYR A 225 3.90 14.38 -3.98
C TYR A 225 3.93 13.41 -2.80
N ALA A 226 3.12 13.68 -1.78
CA ALA A 226 2.92 12.72 -0.70
C ALA A 226 1.96 11.63 -1.16
N VAL A 227 2.42 10.37 -1.12
CA VAL A 227 1.61 9.20 -1.47
C VAL A 227 1.18 8.52 -0.17
N PRO A 228 -0.12 8.58 0.18
CA PRO A 228 -0.62 7.96 1.40
C PRO A 228 -0.78 6.46 1.24
N TYR A 229 -0.34 5.70 2.25
CA TYR A 229 -0.79 4.33 2.47
C TYR A 229 -2.09 4.36 3.24
N LEU A 230 -3.10 3.68 2.69
CA LEU A 230 -4.46 3.66 3.18
C LEU A 230 -4.94 2.22 3.35
N MET A 231 -5.73 2.00 4.40
CA MET A 231 -6.25 0.70 4.79
C MET A 231 -7.78 0.72 4.86
N SER A 232 -8.44 -0.19 4.15
CA SER A 232 -9.90 -0.43 4.27
C SER A 232 -10.23 -1.41 5.39
N SER A 233 -11.47 -1.39 5.87
CA SER A 233 -12.08 -2.44 6.70
C SER A 233 -11.38 -2.71 8.05
N HIS A 234 -10.62 -1.75 8.56
CA HIS A 234 -10.03 -1.84 9.91
C HIS A 234 -11.13 -1.81 10.99
N PRO A 235 -10.99 -2.50 12.14
CA PRO A 235 -11.94 -2.38 13.25
C PRO A 235 -12.21 -0.94 13.67
N GLY A 236 -13.49 -0.58 13.73
CA GLY A 236 -13.97 0.79 13.92
C GLY A 236 -14.33 1.50 12.61
N SER A 237 -13.92 1.00 11.45
CA SER A 237 -14.26 1.58 10.14
C SER A 237 -15.64 1.15 9.68
N THR A 238 -16.57 2.11 9.68
CA THR A 238 -17.91 1.97 9.13
C THR A 238 -17.96 2.39 7.66
N LEU A 239 -19.08 2.13 6.99
CA LEU A 239 -19.30 2.62 5.63
C LEU A 239 -19.21 4.16 5.53
N LYS A 240 -19.60 4.89 6.59
CA LYS A 240 -19.47 6.37 6.62
C LYS A 240 -18.00 6.79 6.62
N ASP A 241 -17.15 6.09 7.38
CA ASP A 241 -15.71 6.34 7.43
C ASP A 241 -15.04 6.05 6.07
N ALA A 242 -15.46 4.97 5.41
CA ALA A 242 -14.98 4.61 4.08
C ALA A 242 -15.40 5.64 3.01
N VAL A 243 -16.62 6.20 3.09
CA VAL A 243 -17.06 7.28 2.19
C VAL A 243 -16.24 8.55 2.42
N ALA A 244 -16.02 8.95 3.68
CA ALA A 244 -15.18 10.10 4.00
C ALA A 244 -13.75 9.92 3.45
N LEU A 245 -13.20 8.71 3.51
CA LEU A 245 -11.91 8.39 2.92
C LEU A 245 -11.92 8.52 1.39
N ALA A 246 -12.99 8.11 0.71
CA ALA A 246 -13.13 8.27 -0.74
C ALA A 246 -13.21 9.75 -1.16
N GLU A 247 -13.92 10.58 -0.38
CA GLU A 247 -13.95 12.03 -0.57
C GLU A 247 -12.57 12.66 -0.42
N TYR A 248 -11.82 12.25 0.62
CA TYR A 248 -10.44 12.70 0.79
C TYR A 248 -9.56 12.35 -0.42
N ILE A 249 -9.66 11.11 -0.92
CA ILE A 249 -8.93 10.64 -2.11
C ILE A 249 -9.28 11.46 -3.36
N ARG A 250 -10.56 11.82 -3.53
CA ARG A 250 -11.02 12.73 -4.59
C ARG A 250 -10.33 14.09 -4.46
N ASP A 251 -10.30 14.66 -3.27
CA ASP A 251 -9.82 16.02 -3.04
C ASP A 251 -8.31 16.16 -3.20
N ILE A 252 -7.52 15.14 -2.81
CA ILE A 252 -6.07 15.12 -3.06
C ILE A 252 -5.72 14.86 -4.53
N GLY A 253 -6.70 14.51 -5.37
CA GLY A 253 -6.51 14.28 -6.81
C GLY A 253 -5.75 13.00 -7.18
N TYR A 254 -5.33 12.20 -6.21
CA TYR A 254 -4.57 10.96 -6.38
C TYR A 254 -5.45 9.74 -6.13
N MET A 255 -5.38 8.72 -6.99
CA MET A 255 -6.05 7.43 -6.74
C MET A 255 -5.00 6.36 -6.44
N PRO A 256 -5.01 5.73 -5.25
CA PRO A 256 -4.09 4.65 -4.92
C PRO A 256 -4.21 3.46 -5.88
N GLU A 257 -3.09 3.03 -6.45
CA GLU A 257 -3.02 1.80 -7.25
C GLU A 257 -3.14 0.55 -6.36
N GLN A 258 -2.47 0.59 -5.21
CA GLN A 258 -2.47 -0.46 -4.20
C GLN A 258 -3.28 0.00 -3.01
N VAL A 259 -4.25 -0.83 -2.63
CA VAL A 259 -5.07 -0.64 -1.43
C VAL A 259 -4.89 -1.85 -0.55
N GLN A 260 -4.55 -1.61 0.72
CA GLN A 260 -4.49 -2.65 1.71
C GLN A 260 -5.87 -2.83 2.33
N ASP A 261 -6.39 -4.05 2.29
CA ASP A 261 -7.53 -4.39 3.15
C ASP A 261 -6.98 -4.85 4.51
N PHE A 262 -7.69 -4.52 5.59
CA PHE A 262 -7.29 -4.99 6.91
C PHE A 262 -7.29 -6.52 6.93
N TYR A 263 -6.10 -7.05 7.20
CA TYR A 263 -5.86 -8.47 7.40
C TYR A 263 -5.55 -8.72 8.88
N PRO A 264 -6.29 -9.61 9.56
CA PRO A 264 -6.15 -9.86 10.99
C PRO A 264 -4.82 -10.57 11.29
N THR A 265 -3.74 -9.80 11.37
CA THR A 265 -2.40 -10.28 11.67
C THR A 265 -2.34 -10.80 13.10
N PRO A 266 -1.87 -12.05 13.35
CA PRO A 266 -1.83 -12.64 14.68
C PRO A 266 -1.13 -11.75 15.72
N SER A 267 -1.57 -11.89 16.97
CA SER A 267 -1.01 -11.20 18.14
C SER A 267 -1.20 -9.68 18.18
N THR A 268 -1.91 -9.06 17.23
CA THR A 268 -2.14 -7.61 17.23
C THR A 268 -3.44 -7.23 17.97
N ILE A 269 -3.48 -6.00 18.51
CA ILE A 269 -4.66 -5.47 19.21
C ILE A 269 -5.86 -5.38 18.24
N SER A 270 -5.63 -4.92 17.01
CA SER A 270 -6.69 -4.84 16.01
C SER A 270 -7.23 -6.21 15.63
N THR A 271 -6.41 -7.25 15.63
CA THR A 271 -6.90 -8.63 15.43
C THR A 271 -7.76 -9.09 16.60
N CYS A 272 -7.39 -8.74 17.84
CA CYS A 272 -8.26 -8.99 18.99
C CYS A 272 -9.62 -8.32 18.79
N MET A 273 -9.63 -7.01 18.48
CA MET A 273 -10.88 -6.26 18.18
C MET A 273 -11.70 -6.92 17.08
N TYR A 274 -11.05 -7.36 15.99
CA TYR A 274 -11.72 -8.01 14.87
C TYR A 274 -12.49 -9.28 15.30
N TYR A 275 -11.86 -10.13 16.11
CA TYR A 275 -12.49 -11.38 16.55
C TYR A 275 -13.49 -11.18 17.69
N THR A 276 -13.20 -10.31 18.66
CA THR A 276 -14.04 -10.14 19.86
C THR A 276 -15.15 -9.11 19.70
N GLY A 277 -15.00 -8.15 18.78
CA GLY A 277 -15.90 -7.00 18.65
C GLY A 277 -15.78 -6.00 19.81
N VAL A 278 -14.70 -6.03 20.60
CA VAL A 278 -14.44 -5.06 21.68
C VAL A 278 -13.00 -4.55 21.64
N ASP A 279 -12.77 -3.33 22.11
CA ASP A 279 -11.42 -2.81 22.34
C ASP A 279 -10.86 -3.45 23.61
N PRO A 280 -9.84 -4.33 23.55
CA PRO A 280 -9.33 -5.01 24.74
C PRO A 280 -8.70 -4.06 25.78
N ARG A 281 -8.50 -2.78 25.45
CA ARG A 281 -7.97 -1.77 26.37
C ARG A 281 -9.05 -1.17 27.26
N THR A 282 -10.28 -1.08 26.76
CA THR A 282 -11.40 -0.41 27.44
C THR A 282 -12.61 -1.31 27.64
N MET A 283 -12.64 -2.48 27.00
CA MET A 283 -13.77 -3.41 26.89
C MET A 283 -15.02 -2.84 26.21
N GLU A 284 -14.90 -1.67 25.57
CA GLU A 284 -15.99 -1.05 24.84
C GLU A 284 -16.25 -1.76 23.50
N PRO A 285 -17.52 -1.86 23.04
CA PRO A 285 -17.85 -2.39 21.73
C PRO A 285 -17.15 -1.64 20.59
N VAL A 286 -16.69 -2.40 19.60
CA VAL A 286 -16.05 -1.89 18.38
C VAL A 286 -16.74 -2.49 17.17
N TYR A 287 -17.11 -1.62 16.23
CA TYR A 287 -17.68 -2.05 14.96
C TYR A 287 -16.65 -2.85 14.15
N VAL A 288 -17.07 -3.98 13.57
CA VAL A 288 -16.21 -4.80 12.70
C VAL A 288 -17.00 -5.20 11.47
N ALA A 289 -16.53 -4.80 10.29
CA ALA A 289 -17.04 -5.28 9.01
C ALA A 289 -16.64 -6.77 8.81
N ARG A 290 -17.56 -7.68 9.16
CA ARG A 290 -17.37 -9.14 9.01
C ARG A 290 -17.93 -9.68 7.70
N ASP A 291 -18.92 -8.99 7.14
CA ASP A 291 -19.53 -9.35 5.88
C ASP A 291 -18.53 -9.09 4.72
N PRO A 292 -18.17 -10.11 3.92
CA PRO A 292 -17.26 -9.93 2.80
C PRO A 292 -17.74 -8.88 1.78
N HIS A 293 -19.05 -8.74 1.60
CA HIS A 293 -19.62 -7.77 0.67
C HIS A 293 -19.45 -6.34 1.19
N GLU A 294 -19.68 -6.10 2.48
CA GLU A 294 -19.35 -4.82 3.12
C GLU A 294 -17.86 -4.46 3.00
N LYS A 295 -16.96 -5.41 3.27
CA LYS A 295 -15.51 -5.18 3.08
C LYS A 295 -15.18 -4.83 1.62
N ALA A 296 -15.81 -5.51 0.66
CA ALA A 296 -15.65 -5.21 -0.76
C ALA A 296 -16.12 -3.79 -1.10
N MET A 297 -17.25 -3.34 -0.53
CA MET A 297 -17.73 -1.96 -0.68
C MET A 297 -16.73 -0.93 -0.12
N GLN A 298 -16.20 -1.14 1.10
CA GLN A 298 -15.20 -0.23 1.68
C GLN A 298 -13.92 -0.16 0.84
N ARG A 299 -13.45 -1.32 0.35
CA ARG A 299 -12.29 -1.39 -0.54
C ARG A 299 -12.54 -0.68 -1.87
N ALA A 300 -13.71 -0.90 -2.47
CA ALA A 300 -14.09 -0.30 -3.75
C ALA A 300 -14.13 1.24 -3.68
N LEU A 301 -14.57 1.80 -2.54
CA LEU A 301 -14.60 3.25 -2.29
C LEU A 301 -13.21 3.90 -2.38
N ILE A 302 -12.13 3.23 -1.96
CA ILE A 302 -10.76 3.77 -2.07
C ILE A 302 -10.31 3.87 -3.54
N GLN A 303 -10.83 2.99 -4.41
CA GLN A 303 -10.51 2.97 -5.85
C GLN A 303 -11.76 3.26 -6.68
N TYR A 304 -12.53 4.27 -6.28
CA TYR A 304 -13.87 4.52 -6.82
C TYR A 304 -13.90 4.83 -8.33
N ARG A 305 -12.79 5.28 -8.94
CA ARG A 305 -12.72 5.58 -10.39
C ARG A 305 -12.57 4.32 -11.25
N ARG A 306 -12.28 3.16 -10.65
CA ARG A 306 -12.15 1.90 -11.38
C ARG A 306 -13.52 1.46 -11.91
N PRO A 307 -13.69 1.28 -13.24
CA PRO A 307 -14.99 0.92 -13.82
C PRO A 307 -15.60 -0.36 -13.24
N GLU A 308 -14.77 -1.32 -12.84
CA GLU A 308 -15.17 -2.58 -12.21
C GLU A 308 -15.74 -2.40 -10.79
N ASN A 309 -15.41 -1.30 -10.11
CA ASN A 309 -15.87 -1.01 -8.75
C ASN A 309 -17.21 -0.25 -8.72
N TYR A 310 -17.73 0.17 -9.87
CA TYR A 310 -18.85 1.10 -9.97
C TYR A 310 -20.08 0.67 -9.17
N ASP A 311 -20.52 -0.58 -9.33
CA ASP A 311 -21.76 -1.06 -8.71
C ASP A 311 -21.61 -1.15 -7.18
N LEU A 312 -20.44 -1.59 -6.69
CA LEU A 312 -20.11 -1.61 -5.27
C LEU A 312 -20.06 -0.20 -4.68
N VAL A 313 -19.44 0.75 -5.38
CA VAL A 313 -19.38 2.16 -4.94
C VAL A 313 -20.78 2.77 -4.89
N LYS A 314 -21.58 2.55 -5.93
CA LYS A 314 -22.96 3.05 -5.99
C LYS A 314 -23.80 2.50 -4.84
N GLU A 315 -23.72 1.18 -4.60
CA GLU A 315 -24.40 0.53 -3.48
C GLU A 315 -23.95 1.12 -2.14
N ALA A 316 -22.63 1.26 -1.94
CA ALA A 316 -22.04 1.82 -0.73
C ALA A 316 -22.56 3.24 -0.46
N LEU A 317 -22.58 4.10 -1.47
CA LEU A 317 -23.09 5.48 -1.36
C LEU A 317 -24.58 5.52 -1.04
N ILE A 318 -25.39 4.66 -1.64
CA ILE A 318 -26.82 4.57 -1.33
C ILE A 318 -27.04 4.12 0.11
N LYS A 319 -26.34 3.07 0.56
CA LYS A 319 -26.41 2.56 1.94
C LYS A 319 -25.92 3.57 2.97
N ALA A 320 -24.91 4.36 2.63
CA ALA A 320 -24.40 5.44 3.48
C ALA A 320 -25.28 6.71 3.45
N GLY A 321 -26.35 6.75 2.64
CA GLY A 321 -27.20 7.93 2.47
C GLY A 321 -26.55 9.08 1.70
N ARG A 322 -25.45 8.82 0.97
CA ARG A 322 -24.62 9.81 0.26
C ARG A 322 -24.86 9.79 -1.25
N LYS A 323 -26.12 9.84 -1.66
CA LYS A 323 -26.51 9.92 -3.09
C LYS A 323 -26.05 11.22 -3.76
N ASP A 324 -25.76 12.26 -2.98
CA ASP A 324 -25.15 13.52 -3.42
C ASP A 324 -23.78 13.30 -4.11
N LEU A 325 -23.07 12.24 -3.76
CA LEU A 325 -21.79 11.88 -4.37
C LEU A 325 -21.94 11.16 -5.72
N ILE A 326 -23.15 11.02 -6.24
CA ILE A 326 -23.45 10.41 -7.54
C ILE A 326 -23.96 11.51 -8.49
N GLY A 327 -23.12 11.96 -9.42
CA GLY A 327 -23.45 13.07 -10.30
C GLY A 327 -22.31 13.40 -11.27
N PHE A 328 -22.46 14.51 -11.99
CA PHE A 328 -21.49 14.99 -12.98
C PHE A 328 -20.61 16.12 -12.44
N GLU A 329 -20.88 16.58 -11.22
CA GLU A 329 -20.15 17.68 -10.59
C GLU A 329 -18.79 17.23 -10.07
N LYS A 330 -17.86 18.17 -9.90
CA LYS A 330 -16.49 17.89 -9.43
C LYS A 330 -16.41 17.23 -8.05
N HIS A 331 -17.42 17.46 -7.20
CA HIS A 331 -17.50 16.87 -5.87
C HIS A 331 -18.06 15.45 -5.89
N CYS A 332 -18.63 14.97 -6.99
CA CYS A 332 -19.15 13.62 -7.07
C CYS A 332 -18.00 12.59 -7.18
N LEU A 333 -18.20 11.40 -6.62
CA LEU A 333 -17.25 10.29 -6.75
C LEU A 333 -17.49 9.51 -8.05
N ILE A 334 -18.75 9.26 -8.40
CA ILE A 334 -19.11 8.49 -9.60
C ILE A 334 -20.20 9.19 -10.41
N THR A 335 -20.15 8.99 -11.73
CA THR A 335 -21.20 9.49 -12.65
C THR A 335 -22.37 8.51 -12.74
N PRO A 336 -23.63 8.96 -12.87
CA PRO A 336 -24.74 8.08 -13.16
C PRO A 336 -24.53 7.32 -14.49
N ARG A 337 -24.54 5.99 -14.47
CA ARG A 337 -24.65 5.18 -15.70
C ARG A 337 -26.10 5.27 -16.20
N LYS A 338 -26.29 5.38 -17.51
CA LYS A 338 -27.62 5.27 -18.13
C LYS A 338 -28.24 3.95 -17.66
N MET A 339 -29.45 3.99 -17.11
CA MET A 339 -30.18 2.75 -16.84
C MET A 339 -30.37 2.02 -18.17
N ASP A 340 -29.90 0.78 -18.26
CA ASP A 340 -30.31 -0.10 -19.35
C ASP A 340 -31.83 -0.25 -19.31
N ARG A 341 -32.50 0.27 -20.35
CA ARG A 341 -33.95 0.18 -20.56
C ARG A 341 -34.42 -1.24 -20.94
N ASN A 342 -33.80 -2.28 -20.37
CA ASN A 342 -34.11 -3.68 -20.71
C ASN A 342 -34.53 -4.53 -19.51
N THR A 343 -35.35 -3.96 -18.62
CA THR A 343 -36.18 -4.72 -17.68
C THR A 343 -37.63 -4.24 -17.77
N SER A 344 -38.23 -4.46 -18.95
CA SER A 344 -39.68 -4.38 -19.14
C SER A 344 -40.16 -5.64 -19.85
N GLY A 345 -39.91 -6.80 -19.21
CA GLY A 345 -40.55 -8.06 -19.57
C GLY A 345 -41.91 -8.19 -18.88
N TYR A 346 -42.83 -7.27 -19.15
CA TYR A 346 -44.23 -7.49 -18.82
C TYR A 346 -44.77 -8.47 -19.87
N LYS A 347 -45.07 -9.68 -19.43
CA LYS A 347 -45.58 -10.77 -20.28
C LYS A 347 -46.94 -10.35 -20.84
N ASP A 348 -46.98 -10.02 -22.12
CA ASP A 348 -48.24 -9.96 -22.86
C ASP A 348 -48.82 -11.37 -22.99
N VAL A 349 -49.97 -11.56 -22.37
CA VAL A 349 -50.73 -12.80 -22.36
C VAL A 349 -51.38 -12.97 -23.73
N HIS A 350 -50.93 -13.99 -24.46
CA HIS A 350 -51.52 -14.46 -25.71
C HIS A 350 -53.06 -14.59 -25.62
N LYS A 351 -53.78 -13.77 -26.39
CA LYS A 351 -55.16 -14.06 -26.80
C LYS A 351 -55.11 -14.76 -28.17
N LYS A 352 -55.50 -16.03 -28.17
CA LYS A 352 -55.82 -16.83 -29.37
C LYS A 352 -56.98 -16.20 -30.13
N ASN A 353 -56.93 -16.23 -31.45
CA ASN A 353 -58.01 -16.79 -32.26
C ASN A 353 -57.51 -17.25 -33.65
N PRO A 354 -58.19 -18.22 -34.29
CA PRO A 354 -57.61 -19.09 -35.33
C PRO A 354 -58.19 -18.85 -36.74
N SER A 355 -57.59 -19.54 -37.72
CA SER A 355 -58.06 -19.78 -39.12
C SER A 355 -58.03 -18.55 -40.05
N GLY A 356 -57.67 -18.64 -41.34
CA GLY A 356 -57.27 -19.73 -42.21
C GLY A 356 -56.94 -19.15 -43.60
N GLN A 357 -56.63 -20.06 -44.53
CA GLN A 357 -56.41 -19.88 -45.99
C GLN A 357 -55.01 -19.48 -46.49
N ALA A 358 -54.50 -20.41 -47.29
CA ALA A 358 -53.32 -20.36 -48.10
C ALA A 358 -53.62 -19.73 -49.47
N THR A 359 -52.61 -19.08 -50.09
CA THR A 359 -52.34 -19.22 -51.53
C THR A 359 -50.90 -18.83 -51.89
N ARG A 360 -50.33 -19.66 -52.77
CA ARG A 360 -49.07 -19.62 -53.54
C ARG A 360 -48.71 -18.30 -54.25
N ASN A 361 -47.41 -18.02 -54.38
CA ASN A 361 -46.61 -18.01 -55.65
C ASN A 361 -45.19 -17.44 -55.35
N GLN A 362 -44.10 -18.20 -55.47
CA GLN A 362 -43.27 -18.58 -56.64
C GLN A 362 -42.33 -17.49 -57.23
N ASN A 363 -41.03 -17.86 -57.23
CA ASN A 363 -39.93 -17.50 -58.18
C ASN A 363 -39.42 -16.04 -58.15
N ASN A 364 -38.14 -15.69 -58.38
CA ASN A 364 -36.96 -16.35 -59.00
C ASN A 364 -35.70 -15.58 -58.49
N LYS A 365 -34.66 -16.22 -57.95
CA LYS A 365 -33.36 -16.57 -58.58
C LYS A 365 -32.64 -15.51 -59.46
N ASN A 366 -31.35 -15.38 -59.13
CA ASN A 366 -30.18 -15.12 -60.00
C ASN A 366 -30.01 -13.67 -60.53
N SER A 367 -28.80 -13.13 -60.72
CA SER A 367 -27.41 -13.58 -60.55
C SER A 367 -26.45 -12.41 -60.89
N ASN A 368 -25.28 -12.42 -60.23
CA ASN A 368 -23.94 -12.00 -60.69
C ASN A 368 -23.75 -11.17 -61.98
N HIS A 369 -22.96 -10.10 -61.88
CA HIS A 369 -21.71 -9.86 -62.65
C HIS A 369 -20.94 -8.67 -62.00
N ARG A 370 -19.69 -8.79 -61.51
CA ARG A 370 -18.38 -8.77 -62.22
C ARG A 370 -18.31 -7.65 -63.28
N LYS A 371 -17.32 -6.76 -63.41
CA LYS A 371 -15.90 -6.73 -62.98
C LYS A 371 -15.29 -5.41 -63.52
N GLN A 372 -14.19 -4.94 -62.89
CA GLN A 372 -13.04 -4.23 -63.50
C GLN A 372 -13.26 -2.80 -64.10
N ASP A 373 -12.32 -1.85 -64.11
CA ASP A 373 -10.85 -1.94 -64.11
C ASP A 373 -10.18 -0.60 -63.67
N LYS A 374 -9.01 -0.77 -63.03
CA LYS A 374 -7.69 -0.07 -63.10
C LYS A 374 -7.44 1.45 -63.06
N SER A 375 -6.32 1.69 -62.33
CA SER A 375 -5.18 2.63 -62.56
C SER A 375 -5.31 4.06 -62.02
N GLY A 376 -4.31 4.70 -61.38
CA GLY A 376 -2.93 4.35 -61.01
C GLY A 376 -2.18 5.57 -60.42
N LYS A 377 -0.96 5.32 -59.88
CA LYS A 377 0.11 6.22 -59.37
C LYS A 377 0.05 6.62 -57.88
N ASN A 378 0.89 6.04 -57.01
CA ASN A 378 2.27 6.43 -56.60
C ASN A 378 2.35 7.88 -56.09
N SER A 379 2.82 8.22 -54.88
CA SER A 379 4.05 7.78 -54.19
C SER A 379 4.05 8.23 -52.71
N GLY A 380 4.81 7.55 -51.83
CA GLY A 380 5.27 8.13 -50.55
C GLY A 380 5.15 7.24 -49.31
N SER A 381 6.06 6.28 -49.19
CA SER A 381 6.24 5.35 -48.06
C SER A 381 6.71 6.05 -46.78
N TYR A 382 6.19 5.64 -45.61
CA TYR A 382 6.99 5.10 -44.50
C TYR A 382 6.13 4.16 -43.64
N LYS A 383 6.47 2.87 -43.67
CA LYS A 383 5.93 1.80 -42.83
C LYS A 383 6.71 1.74 -41.51
N SER A 384 6.01 1.53 -40.39
CA SER A 384 6.48 0.58 -39.37
C SER A 384 5.29 -0.30 -38.95
N GLY A 385 5.48 -1.60 -39.11
CA GLY A 385 4.44 -2.61 -39.02
C GLY A 385 4.14 -3.00 -37.58
N GLN A 386 2.84 -3.13 -37.31
CA GLN A 386 2.31 -4.08 -36.35
C GLN A 386 2.52 -5.49 -36.90
N ASP A 387 3.05 -6.39 -36.08
CA ASP A 387 2.49 -7.74 -36.02
C ASP A 387 2.81 -8.45 -34.70
N ASN A 388 1.72 -8.76 -34.00
CA ASN A 388 1.39 -10.05 -33.40
C ASN A 388 2.46 -10.83 -32.61
N ARG A 389 2.27 -10.90 -31.28
CA ARG A 389 2.41 -12.17 -30.54
C ARG A 389 1.29 -12.38 -29.51
N ASN A 390 0.39 -13.29 -29.90
CA ASN A 390 -0.48 -14.16 -29.11
C ASN A 390 -0.27 -14.18 -27.59
N SER A 391 -1.31 -13.73 -26.87
CA SER A 391 -1.60 -14.12 -25.50
C SER A 391 -2.31 -15.47 -25.49
N ARG A 392 -1.62 -16.53 -25.07
CA ARG A 392 -2.25 -17.80 -24.70
C ARG A 392 -2.77 -17.70 -23.26
N THR A 393 -4.08 -17.82 -23.15
CA THR A 393 -4.87 -17.91 -21.94
C THR A 393 -4.62 -19.25 -21.23
N GLY A 394 -4.06 -19.20 -20.02
CA GLY A 394 -4.00 -20.33 -19.10
C GLY A 394 -5.22 -20.34 -18.17
N LYS A 395 -6.05 -21.38 -18.28
CA LYS A 395 -7.19 -21.66 -17.38
C LYS A 395 -6.68 -22.05 -15.97
N PRO A 396 -7.44 -21.78 -14.88
CA PRO A 396 -7.09 -22.27 -13.54
C PRO A 396 -7.39 -23.76 -13.41
N ALA A 397 -6.42 -24.52 -12.89
CA ALA A 397 -6.58 -25.93 -12.56
C ALA A 397 -7.42 -26.10 -11.28
N GLY A 398 -8.32 -27.07 -11.33
CA GLY A 398 -9.36 -27.32 -10.34
C GLY A 398 -8.89 -27.98 -9.05
N GLN A 399 -9.79 -27.88 -8.09
CA GLN A 399 -9.87 -28.62 -6.84
C GLN A 399 -9.67 -30.12 -7.05
N ASN A 400 -8.87 -30.76 -6.20
CA ASN A 400 -9.07 -32.17 -5.90
C ASN A 400 -8.95 -32.40 -4.39
N ASP A 401 -10.02 -33.01 -3.90
CA ASP A 401 -10.31 -33.36 -2.52
C ASP A 401 -9.90 -34.82 -2.26
N LYS A 402 -9.58 -35.11 -0.99
CA LYS A 402 -9.45 -36.44 -0.33
C LYS A 402 -8.17 -37.27 -0.53
N LYS A 403 -7.42 -37.47 0.57
CA LYS A 403 -7.60 -38.63 1.47
C LYS A 403 -6.57 -38.60 2.63
N TYR A 404 -7.08 -38.47 3.85
CA TYR A 404 -6.37 -38.78 5.09
C TYR A 404 -6.15 -40.30 5.21
N GLN A 405 -4.91 -40.74 5.39
CA GLN A 405 -4.58 -42.07 5.91
C GLN A 405 -3.86 -41.96 7.25
N LYS A 406 -4.49 -42.54 8.27
CA LYS A 406 -3.91 -42.85 9.59
C LYS A 406 -2.76 -43.84 9.40
N GLN A 407 -1.60 -43.55 9.99
CA GLN A 407 -0.66 -44.59 10.41
C GLN A 407 -0.34 -44.45 11.90
N LYS A 408 -0.63 -45.55 12.62
CA LYS A 408 -0.23 -45.82 13.99
C LYS A 408 1.20 -46.37 13.98
N THR A 409 2.07 -45.81 14.83
CA THR A 409 3.22 -46.48 15.47
C THR A 409 3.50 -45.66 16.73
N GLY A 410 3.58 -46.16 17.95
CA GLY A 410 4.13 -47.41 18.43
C GLY A 410 5.25 -47.06 19.42
N LYS A 411 4.98 -47.24 20.73
CA LYS A 411 5.89 -47.02 21.87
C LYS A 411 7.26 -47.68 21.72
N LYS A 412 8.31 -47.03 22.24
CA LYS A 412 9.47 -47.59 23.01
C LYS A 412 10.19 -46.40 23.67
N LYS A 413 10.11 -46.18 24.99
CA LYS A 413 11.06 -46.64 26.03
C LYS A 413 12.54 -46.60 25.57
N HIS A 414 13.26 -45.54 25.92
CA HIS A 414 14.18 -45.50 27.07
C HIS A 414 14.39 -44.06 27.52
#